data_AF-A0A081DF47-F1
#
_entry.id   AF-A0A081DF47-F1
#
_cell.length_a   1.000
_cell.length_b   1.000
_cell.length_c   1.000
_cell.angle_alpha   90.00
_cell.angle_beta   90.00
_cell.angle_gamma   90.00
#
_symmetry.space_group_name_H-M   'P 1'
#
loop_
_entity.id
_entity.type
_entity.pdbx_description
1 polymer ?
#
loop_
_entity_poly.entity_id
_entity_poly.type
_entity_poly.pdbx_seq_one_letter_code
_entity_poly.pdbx_strand_id
1 'polypeptide(L)' 'MNDKKSGVMLIALGSAIVFIGIVLYLMEIIGATGMILLGIAVELAGAYIFWKNRKR' A
#
# COMPACT_ATOMS: atom_id res chain seq x y z
N MET A 1 2.15 16.69 -11.53
CA MET A 1 2.85 15.47 -11.07
C MET A 1 2.39 14.34 -11.98
N ASN A 2 3.28 13.59 -12.62
CA ASN A 2 2.88 12.67 -13.69
C ASN A 2 2.03 11.53 -13.12
N ASP A 3 0.71 11.52 -13.34
CA ASP A 3 -0.27 10.78 -12.51
C ASP A 3 -0.07 9.25 -12.48
N LYS A 4 0.63 8.69 -13.47
CA LYS A 4 1.04 7.28 -13.52
C LYS A 4 2.14 6.96 -12.49
N LYS A 5 3.08 7.89 -12.25
CA LYS A 5 4.15 7.75 -11.26
C LYS A 5 3.59 7.78 -9.82
N SER A 6 2.56 8.60 -9.58
CA SER A 6 1.88 8.67 -8.27
C SER A 6 1.20 7.35 -7.90
N GLY A 7 0.52 6.70 -8.85
CA GLY A 7 -0.14 5.41 -8.61
C GLY A 7 0.86 4.31 -8.25
N VAL A 8 1.97 4.20 -9.00
CA VAL A 8 3.03 3.21 -8.72
C VAL A 8 3.74 3.49 -7.38
N MET A 9 3.97 4.76 -7.01
CA MET A 9 4.53 5.11 -5.70
C MET A 9 3.62 4.67 -4.54
N LEU A 10 2.30 4.85 -4.67
CA LEU A 10 1.35 4.41 -3.65
C LEU A 10 1.34 2.89 -3.49
N ILE A 11 1.41 2.14 -4.59
CA ILE A 11 1.52 0.67 -4.55
C ILE A 11 2.80 0.28 -3.81
N ALA A 12 3.95 0.83 -4.18
CA ALA A 12 5.23 0.54 -3.53
C ALA A 12 5.23 0.88 -2.03
N LEU A 13 4.63 2.02 -1.66
CA LEU A 13 4.47 2.42 -0.26
C LEU A 13 3.58 1.45 0.51
N GLY A 14 2.44 1.06 -0.08
CA GLY A 14 1.52 0.09 0.51
C GLY A 14 2.20 -1.26 0.76
N SER A 15 2.97 -1.78 -0.22
CA SER A 15 3.73 -3.03 -0.08
C SER A 15 4.75 -2.95 1.06
N ALA A 16 5.44 -1.81 1.20
CA ALA A 16 6.39 -1.60 2.29
C ALA A 16 5.70 -1.61 3.67
N ILE A 17 4.53 -0.97 3.79
CA ILE A 17 3.73 -0.96 5.03
C ILE A 17 3.26 -2.38 5.36
N VAL A 18 2.78 -3.16 4.38
CA VAL A 18 2.39 -4.56 4.57
C VAL A 18 3.58 -5.38 5.07
N PHE A 19 4.75 -5.24 4.43
CA PHE A 19 5.94 -5.98 4.82
C PHE A 19 6.37 -5.68 6.25
N ILE A 20 6.41 -4.40 6.64
CA ILE A 20 6.68 -3.98 8.02
C ILE A 20 5.62 -4.55 8.97
N GLY A 21 4.34 -4.44 8.60
CA GLY A 21 3.24 -4.98 9.39
C GLY A 21 3.35 -6.49 9.62
N ILE A 22 3.79 -7.26 8.62
CA ILE A 22 4.05 -8.70 8.76
C ILE A 22 5.19 -8.95 9.76
N VAL A 23 6.30 -8.21 9.66
CA VAL A 23 7.40 -8.33 10.63
C VAL A 23 6.92 -8.04 12.05
N LEU A 24 6.15 -6.96 12.24
CA LEU A 24 5.59 -6.62 13.56
C LEU A 24 4.58 -7.66 14.06
N TYR A 25 3.81 -8.28 13.16
CA TYR A 25 2.85 -9.34 13.50
C TYR A 25 3.58 -10.58 14.00
N LEU A 26 4.68 -10.96 13.36
CA LEU A 26 5.54 -12.07 13.81
C LEU A 26 6.22 -11.79 15.15
N MET A 27 6.37 -10.52 15.53
CA MET A 27 6.89 -10.09 16.84
C MET A 27 5.77 -9.92 17.90
N GLU A 28 4.53 -10.30 17.59
CA GLU A 28 3.37 -10.19 18.48
C GLU A 28 3.07 -8.75 18.94
N ILE A 29 3.43 -7.74 18.12
CA ILE A 29 3.20 -6.33 18.43
C ILE A 29 1.73 -5.96 18.21
N ILE A 30 1.10 -5.38 19.23
CA ILE A 30 -0.29 -4.92 19.19
C ILE A 30 -0.46 -3.85 18.09
N GLY A 31 -1.44 -4.05 17.21
CA GLY A 31 -1.73 -3.14 16.09
C GLY A 31 -1.07 -3.53 14.77
N ALA A 32 -0.22 -4.57 14.74
CA ALA A 32 0.39 -5.06 13.51
C ALA A 32 -0.65 -5.47 12.45
N THR A 33 -1.73 -6.15 12.86
CA THR A 33 -2.86 -6.48 11.96
C THR A 33 -3.48 -5.24 11.33
N GLY A 34 -3.63 -4.15 12.10
CA GLY A 34 -4.12 -2.88 11.58
C GLY A 34 -3.18 -2.24 10.56
N MET A 35 -1.87 -2.34 10.79
CA MET A 35 -0.85 -1.85 9.86
C MET A 35 -0.87 -2.63 8.54
N ILE A 36 -1.01 -3.96 8.58
CA ILE A 36 -1.15 -4.80 7.38
C ILE A 36 -2.39 -4.36 6.58
N LEU A 37 -3.54 -4.22 7.24
CA LEU A 37 -4.78 -3.79 6.59
C LEU A 37 -4.68 -2.39 5.99
N LEU A 38 -4.01 -1.45 6.68
CA LEU A 38 -3.72 -0.11 6.14
C LEU A 38 -2.81 -0.17 4.91
N GLY A 39 -1.76 -0.99 4.93
CA GLY A 39 -0.88 -1.19 3.79
C GLY A 39 -1.64 -1.70 2.57
N ILE A 40 -2.50 -2.71 2.74
CA ILE A 40 -3.36 -3.23 1.67
C ILE A 40 -4.31 -2.14 1.14
N ALA A 41 -4.91 -1.34 2.02
CA ALA A 41 -5.79 -0.25 1.59
C ALA A 41 -5.06 0.80 0.74
N VAL A 42 -3.81 1.12 1.09
CA VAL A 42 -2.95 2.02 0.31
C VAL A 42 -2.59 1.40 -1.04
N GLU A 43 -2.26 0.11 -1.10
CA GLU A 43 -2.02 -0.60 -2.37
C GLU A 43 -3.23 -0.54 -3.29
N LEU A 44 -4.42 -0.82 -2.76
CA LEU A 44 -5.67 -0.77 -3.52
C LEU A 44 -5.97 0.64 -4.05
N ALA A 45 -5.73 1.68 -3.24
CA ALA A 45 -5.87 3.06 -3.68
C ALA A 45 -4.87 3.41 -4.80
N GLY A 46 -3.61 2.98 -4.67
CA GLY A 46 -2.58 3.14 -5.70
C GLY A 46 -2.94 2.43 -7.00
N ALA A 47 -3.41 1.17 -6.92
CA ALA A 47 -3.86 0.38 -8.05
C ALA A 47 -5.07 1.01 -8.75
N TYR A 48 -6.04 1.54 -8.00
CA TYR A 48 -7.18 2.26 -8.54
C TYR A 48 -6.76 3.52 -9.32
N ILE A 49 -5.87 4.33 -8.75
CA ILE A 49 -5.34 5.54 -9.40
C ILE A 49 -4.58 5.17 -10.67
N PHE A 50 -3.71 4.15 -10.60
CA PHE A 50 -2.97 3.66 -11.75
C PHE A 50 -3.91 3.20 -12.87
N TRP A 51 -4.95 2.43 -12.54
CA TRP A 51 -5.93 1.96 -13.52
C TRP A 51 -6.72 3.10 -14.15
N LYS A 52 -7.20 4.06 -13.34
CA LYS A 52 -7.91 5.25 -13.82
C LYS A 52 -7.07 6.06 -14.80
N ASN A 53 -5.79 6.25 -14.50
CA ASN A 53 -4.86 7.04 -15.33
C ASN A 53 -4.30 6.28 -16.52
N ARG A 54 -4.51 4.96 -16.60
CA ARG A 54 -4.17 4.15 -17.79
C ARG A 54 -5.27 4.19 -18.85
N LYS A 55 -6.51 4.47 -18.45
CA LYS A 55 -7.67 4.59 -19.35
C LYS A 55 -7.86 5.99 -19.95
N ARG A 56 -7.11 6.99 -19.47
CA ARG A 56 -6.93 8.31 -20.11
C ARG A 56 -5.65 8.31 -20.93
#